data_AF-A0A8R1WIW2-F1
#
_entry.id   AF-A0A8R1WIW2-F1
#
_cell.length_a   1.000
_cell.length_b   1.000
_cell.length_c   1.000
_cell.angle_alpha   90.00
_cell.angle_beta   90.00
_cell.angle_gamma   90.00
#
_symmetry.space_group_name_H-M   'P 1'
#
loop_
_entity.id
_entity.type
_entity.pdbx_description
1 polymer ?
#
loop_
_entity_poly.entity_id
_entity_poly.type
_entity_poly.pdbx_seq_one_letter_code
_entity_poly.pdbx_strand_id
1 'polypeptide(L)'
;MTTTGEQLTLARDIKRAIELLEKLQQSGEVPATKLAALQKVLQSDFLNAVREVYEHVYETVDIQGSADIRASATAKATVAAFAAAEGHAHPRVVELPKTEEGLGFNVMGGKEQNSPIYISRIIPGGVADRHGGLKRGDQLLSVNGVSVEGENHEKAVELLKQAVGSVKLVVRYTPKVLEEMEMRFDKQRTTRRRQNYN
;
A
#
# COMPACT_ATOMS: atom_id res chain seq x y z
N MET A 1 -9.67 21.57 -47.22
CA MET A 1 -8.78 22.12 -46.19
C MET A 1 -8.78 21.14 -45.03
N THR A 2 -7.70 20.39 -44.89
CA THR A 2 -7.53 19.30 -43.92
C THR A 2 -7.41 19.90 -42.52
N THR A 3 -8.44 19.69 -41.69
CA THR A 3 -8.38 19.96 -40.25
C THR A 3 -7.42 18.94 -39.66
N THR A 4 -6.19 19.36 -39.43
CA THR A 4 -5.13 18.59 -38.77
C THR A 4 -5.69 18.09 -37.44
N GLY A 5 -5.82 16.76 -37.30
CA GLY A 5 -6.18 16.14 -36.02
C GLY A 5 -5.05 16.41 -35.04
N GLU A 6 -5.22 17.43 -34.20
CA GLU A 6 -4.23 17.78 -33.18
C GLU A 6 -4.07 16.61 -32.21
N GLN A 7 -2.82 16.21 -32.02
CA GLN A 7 -2.43 15.09 -31.17
C GLN A 7 -2.80 15.39 -29.71
N LEU A 8 -3.70 14.57 -29.16
CA LEU A 8 -4.15 14.63 -27.77
C LEU A 8 -2.97 14.34 -26.82
N THR A 9 -2.67 15.28 -25.93
CA THR A 9 -1.68 15.11 -24.86
C THR A 9 -2.33 15.49 -23.55
N LEU A 10 -2.18 14.65 -22.52
CA LEU A 10 -2.83 14.82 -21.21
C LEU A 10 -2.63 16.24 -20.62
N ALA A 11 -1.42 16.82 -20.77
CA ALA A 11 -1.14 18.18 -20.35
C ALA A 11 -2.03 19.25 -21.02
N ARG A 12 -2.31 19.12 -22.32
CA ARG A 12 -3.17 20.05 -23.07
C ARG A 12 -4.63 19.90 -22.68
N ASP A 13 -5.09 18.67 -22.49
CA ASP A 13 -6.48 18.40 -22.11
C ASP A 13 -6.79 18.88 -20.68
N ILE A 14 -5.83 18.73 -19.75
CA ILE A 14 -5.95 19.29 -18.39
C ILE A 14 -5.99 20.82 -18.45
N LYS A 15 -5.10 21.45 -19.22
CA LYS A 15 -5.10 22.91 -19.37
C LYS A 15 -6.42 23.41 -19.95
N ARG A 16 -6.92 22.76 -21.01
CA ARG A 16 -8.21 23.08 -21.64
C ARG A 16 -9.38 22.87 -20.67
N ALA A 17 -9.35 21.82 -19.86
CA ALA A 17 -10.37 21.59 -18.83
C ALA A 17 -10.38 22.71 -17.78
N ILE A 18 -9.21 23.15 -17.30
CA ILE A 18 -9.11 24.28 -16.35
C ILE A 18 -9.70 25.56 -16.97
N GLU A 19 -9.31 25.89 -18.21
CA GLU A 19 -9.82 27.08 -18.92
C GLU A 19 -11.34 27.03 -19.16
N LEU A 20 -11.89 25.85 -19.47
CA LEU A 20 -13.33 25.67 -19.64
C LEU A 20 -14.07 25.80 -18.31
N LEU A 21 -13.50 25.32 -17.20
CA LEU A 21 -14.10 25.48 -15.87
C LEU A 21 -14.13 26.94 -15.44
N GLU A 22 -13.09 27.73 -15.76
CA GLU A 22 -13.09 29.18 -15.52
C GLU A 22 -14.18 29.90 -16.32
N LYS A 23 -14.37 29.53 -17.60
CA LYS A 23 -15.45 30.08 -18.44
C LYS A 23 -16.83 29.70 -17.91
N LEU A 24 -17.01 28.47 -17.43
CA LEU A 24 -18.26 28.02 -16.82
C LEU A 24 -18.54 28.70 -15.47
N GLN A 25 -17.50 29.06 -14.72
CA GLN A 25 -17.65 29.88 -13.50
C GLN A 25 -18.17 31.27 -13.82
N GLN A 26 -17.79 31.83 -14.97
CA GLN A 26 -18.26 33.14 -15.45
C GLN A 26 -19.68 33.09 -16.03
N SER A 27 -20.11 31.95 -16.60
CA SER A 27 -21.48 31.78 -17.12
C SER A 27 -22.53 31.56 -16.04
N GLY A 28 -22.13 31.14 -14.83
CA GLY A 28 -23.02 30.94 -13.68
C GLY A 28 -23.88 29.66 -13.74
N GLU A 29 -23.70 28.82 -14.76
CA GLU A 29 -24.49 27.58 -14.95
C GLU A 29 -24.16 26.47 -13.95
N VAL A 30 -22.98 26.51 -13.31
CA VAL A 30 -22.51 25.48 -12.39
C VAL A 30 -22.15 26.13 -11.04
N PRO A 31 -22.52 25.53 -9.89
CA PRO A 31 -22.17 26.05 -8.58
C PRO A 31 -20.66 26.24 -8.43
N ALA A 32 -20.23 27.46 -8.08
CA ALA A 32 -18.82 27.85 -7.96
C ALA A 32 -18.02 26.94 -7.01
N THR A 33 -18.67 26.37 -5.99
CA THR A 33 -18.05 25.43 -5.04
C THR A 33 -17.64 24.11 -5.68
N LYS A 34 -18.43 23.59 -6.63
CA LYS A 34 -18.11 22.37 -7.37
C LYS A 34 -17.00 22.60 -8.40
N LEU A 35 -17.02 23.77 -9.04
CA LEU A 35 -15.97 24.21 -9.98
C LEU A 35 -14.63 24.38 -9.27
N ALA A 36 -14.60 25.07 -8.14
CA ALA A 36 -13.39 25.28 -7.35
C ALA A 36 -12.81 23.95 -6.80
N ALA A 37 -13.67 23.02 -6.37
CA ALA A 37 -13.23 21.70 -5.94
C ALA A 37 -12.56 20.92 -7.08
N LEU A 38 -13.14 20.97 -8.29
CA LEU A 38 -12.58 20.31 -9.47
C LEU A 38 -11.27 20.97 -9.93
N GLN A 39 -11.20 22.30 -9.95
CA GLN A 39 -9.95 23.03 -10.23
C GLN A 39 -8.85 22.66 -9.22
N LYS A 40 -9.18 22.57 -7.93
CA LYS A 40 -8.22 22.18 -6.89
C LYS A 40 -7.68 20.76 -7.09
N VAL A 41 -8.51 19.83 -7.56
CA VAL A 41 -8.06 18.48 -7.91
C VAL A 41 -7.17 18.51 -9.16
N LEU A 42 -7.57 19.25 -10.19
CA LEU A 42 -6.82 19.38 -11.45
C LEU A 42 -5.45 20.03 -11.28
N GLN A 43 -5.31 20.91 -10.29
CA GLN A 43 -4.07 21.60 -9.95
C GLN A 43 -3.30 20.93 -8.81
N SER A 44 -3.77 19.81 -8.27
CA SER A 44 -3.15 19.16 -7.12
C SER A 44 -1.80 18.53 -7.46
N ASP A 45 -0.88 18.55 -6.48
CA ASP A 45 0.41 17.85 -6.59
C ASP A 45 0.23 16.36 -6.88
N PHE A 46 -0.85 15.77 -6.36
CA PHE A 46 -1.22 14.38 -6.66
C PHE A 46 -1.50 14.18 -8.16
N LEU A 47 -2.36 15.00 -8.78
CA LEU A 47 -2.66 14.86 -10.20
C LEU A 47 -1.44 15.19 -11.08
N ASN A 48 -0.60 16.13 -10.65
CA ASN A 48 0.67 16.43 -11.32
C ASN A 48 1.63 15.22 -11.29
N ALA A 49 1.78 14.55 -10.15
CA ALA A 49 2.57 13.33 -10.06
C ALA A 49 2.00 12.18 -10.91
N VAL A 50 0.66 12.03 -10.96
CA VAL A 50 -0.02 11.08 -11.85
C VAL A 50 0.28 11.40 -13.32
N ARG A 51 0.28 12.69 -13.70
CA ARG A 51 0.63 13.14 -15.05
C ARG A 51 2.07 12.76 -15.41
N GLU A 52 3.03 13.03 -14.54
CA GLU A 52 4.44 12.72 -14.79
C GLU A 52 4.66 11.21 -15.02
N VAL A 53 4.01 10.36 -14.23
CA VAL A 53 4.06 8.91 -14.42
C VAL A 53 3.38 8.50 -15.73
N TYR A 54 2.23 9.09 -16.07
CA TYR A 54 1.54 8.82 -17.32
C TYR A 54 2.40 9.17 -18.54
N GLU A 55 3.01 10.35 -18.56
CA GLU A 55 3.86 10.82 -19.67
C GLU A 55 5.12 9.97 -19.79
N HIS A 56 5.79 9.68 -18.67
CA HIS A 56 6.99 8.84 -18.68
C HIS A 56 6.72 7.41 -19.17
N VAL A 57 5.60 6.80 -18.76
CA VAL A 57 5.21 5.45 -19.22
C VAL A 57 4.74 5.48 -20.68
N TYR A 58 4.10 6.56 -21.14
CA TYR A 58 3.69 6.69 -22.54
C TYR A 58 4.89 6.83 -23.49
N GLU A 59 5.95 7.51 -23.06
CA GLU A 59 7.18 7.68 -23.86
C GLU A 59 8.07 6.43 -23.89
N THR A 60 8.00 5.58 -22.86
CA THR A 60 8.94 4.46 -22.66
C THR A 60 8.39 3.09 -23.06
N VAL A 61 7.07 2.93 -23.20
CA VAL A 61 6.45 1.63 -23.56
C VAL A 61 6.05 1.62 -25.03
N ASP A 62 6.77 0.84 -25.84
CA ASP A 62 6.47 0.62 -27.26
C ASP A 62 5.27 -0.33 -27.41
N ILE A 63 4.06 0.21 -27.25
CA ILE A 63 2.81 -0.52 -27.48
C ILE A 63 2.42 -0.30 -28.95
N GLN A 64 2.55 -1.34 -29.78
CA GLN A 64 2.15 -1.36 -31.19
C GLN A 64 0.62 -1.28 -31.42
N GLY A 65 -0.13 -0.67 -30.50
CA GLY A 65 -1.60 -0.55 -30.54
C GLY A 65 -2.08 0.86 -30.90
N SER A 66 -3.38 1.00 -31.18
CA SER A 66 -4.02 2.30 -31.40
C SER A 66 -3.90 3.22 -30.17
N ALA A 67 -3.99 4.53 -30.37
CA ALA A 67 -3.79 5.53 -29.32
C ALA A 67 -4.66 5.29 -28.07
N ASP A 68 -5.89 4.81 -28.25
CA ASP A 68 -6.83 4.50 -27.17
C ASP A 68 -6.40 3.29 -26.32
N ILE A 69 -5.84 2.26 -26.97
CA ILE A 69 -5.32 1.07 -26.28
C ILE A 69 -4.10 1.45 -25.44
N ARG A 70 -3.23 2.32 -25.95
CA ARG A 70 -2.08 2.85 -25.20
C ARG A 70 -2.52 3.65 -23.98
N ALA A 71 -3.45 4.58 -24.16
CA ALA A 71 -3.98 5.38 -23.06
C ALA A 71 -4.62 4.51 -21.96
N SER A 72 -5.37 3.47 -22.35
CA SER A 72 -5.98 2.52 -21.41
C SER A 72 -4.94 1.67 -20.66
N ALA A 73 -3.92 1.16 -21.37
CA ALA A 73 -2.84 0.38 -20.78
C ALA A 73 -2.01 1.22 -19.80
N THR A 74 -1.65 2.45 -20.18
CA THR A 74 -0.91 3.39 -19.32
C THR A 74 -1.75 3.78 -18.11
N ALA A 75 -3.04 4.10 -18.26
CA ALA A 75 -3.90 4.40 -17.12
C ALA A 75 -3.98 3.23 -16.12
N LYS A 76 -4.10 1.99 -16.62
CA LYS A 76 -4.05 0.78 -15.78
C LYS A 76 -2.69 0.60 -15.09
N ALA A 77 -1.60 0.86 -15.80
CA ALA A 77 -0.24 0.78 -15.25
C ALA A 77 0.00 1.85 -14.18
N THR A 78 -0.44 3.09 -14.41
CA THR A 78 -0.35 4.19 -13.43
C THR A 78 -1.20 3.86 -12.21
N VAL A 79 -2.45 3.41 -12.36
CA VAL A 79 -3.28 2.99 -11.21
C VAL A 79 -2.64 1.83 -10.45
N ALA A 80 -2.10 0.83 -11.14
CA ALA A 80 -1.37 -0.28 -10.51
C ALA A 80 -0.10 0.19 -9.79
N ALA A 81 0.65 1.12 -10.39
CA ALA A 81 1.83 1.73 -9.81
C ALA A 81 1.49 2.58 -8.59
N PHE A 82 0.39 3.35 -8.60
CA PHE A 82 -0.08 4.11 -7.44
C PHE A 82 -0.58 3.19 -6.30
N ALA A 83 -1.35 2.14 -6.64
CA ALA A 83 -1.75 1.13 -5.68
C ALA A 83 -0.55 0.37 -5.07
N ALA A 84 0.53 0.22 -5.84
CA ALA A 84 1.80 -0.32 -5.38
C ALA A 84 2.67 0.71 -4.63
N ALA A 85 2.58 2.01 -4.95
CA ALA A 85 3.38 3.10 -4.39
C ALA A 85 2.89 3.60 -3.03
N GLU A 86 1.63 3.36 -2.66
CA GLU A 86 1.20 3.36 -1.24
C GLU A 86 1.81 2.19 -0.44
N GLY A 87 2.70 1.43 -1.08
CA GLY A 87 3.98 1.04 -0.54
C GLY A 87 4.01 -0.39 -0.08
N HIS A 88 3.12 -0.75 0.84
CA HIS A 88 2.99 -2.14 1.29
C HIS A 88 1.62 -2.41 1.99
N ALA A 89 0.64 -1.50 1.83
CA ALA A 89 -0.70 -1.65 2.41
C ALA A 89 -1.53 -2.77 1.75
N HIS A 90 -1.08 -3.32 0.62
CA HIS A 90 -1.72 -4.45 -0.03
C HIS A 90 -1.11 -5.79 0.43
N PRO A 91 -1.93 -6.84 0.62
CA PRO A 91 -1.42 -8.18 0.91
C PRO A 91 -0.41 -8.64 -0.13
N ARG A 92 0.75 -9.09 0.32
CA ARG A 92 1.82 -9.64 -0.52
C ARG A 92 2.25 -11.00 -0.01
N VAL A 93 2.74 -11.83 -0.92
CA VAL A 93 3.29 -13.15 -0.62
C VAL A 93 4.78 -13.03 -0.40
N VAL A 94 5.29 -13.62 0.68
CA VAL A 94 6.72 -13.74 0.96
C VAL A 94 7.03 -15.20 1.27
N GLU A 95 7.95 -15.79 0.53
CA GLU A 95 8.40 -17.16 0.76
C GLU A 95 9.78 -17.15 1.39
N LEU A 96 9.95 -17.81 2.53
CA LEU A 96 11.21 -17.86 3.26
C LEU A 96 11.67 -19.30 3.45
N PRO A 97 12.96 -19.61 3.27
CA PRO A 97 13.49 -20.91 3.65
C PRO A 97 13.46 -21.09 5.16
N LYS A 98 13.02 -22.25 5.65
CA LYS A 98 13.09 -22.60 7.06
C LYS A 98 14.47 -23.19 7.35
N THR A 99 15.23 -22.53 8.22
CA THR A 99 16.57 -22.99 8.65
C THR A 99 16.52 -23.53 10.08
N GLU A 100 17.61 -24.16 10.55
CA GLU A 100 17.77 -24.59 11.95
C GLU A 100 17.71 -23.40 12.93
N GLU A 101 18.16 -22.22 12.51
CA GLU A 101 18.07 -20.95 13.25
C GLU A 101 16.64 -20.36 13.25
N GLY A 102 15.71 -20.98 12.52
CA GLY A 102 14.34 -20.52 12.35
C GLY A 102 14.17 -19.57 11.15
N LEU A 103 13.26 -18.60 11.29
CA LEU A 103 12.85 -17.69 10.22
C LEU A 103 13.41 -16.26 10.37
N GLY A 104 14.02 -15.94 11.51
CA GLY A 104 14.66 -14.63 11.71
C GLY A 104 13.71 -13.46 12.00
N PHE A 105 12.52 -13.69 12.55
CA PHE A 105 11.61 -12.61 12.98
C PHE A 105 10.77 -13.02 14.21
N ASN A 106 10.25 -12.01 14.91
CA ASN A 106 9.34 -12.20 16.04
C ASN A 106 7.93 -11.75 15.68
N VAL A 107 6.94 -12.44 16.25
CA VAL A 107 5.52 -12.07 16.15
C VAL A 107 4.99 -11.55 17.49
N MET A 108 3.95 -10.73 17.45
CA MET A 108 3.18 -10.27 18.61
C MET A 108 1.70 -10.12 18.28
N GLY A 109 0.88 -9.85 19.30
CA GLY A 109 -0.57 -9.81 19.16
C GLY A 109 -1.18 -11.21 19.11
N GLY A 110 -2.46 -11.29 18.78
CA GLY A 110 -3.28 -12.49 18.93
C GLY A 110 -4.66 -12.13 19.46
N LYS A 111 -5.65 -12.97 19.14
CA LYS A 111 -7.05 -12.78 19.56
C LYS A 111 -7.20 -12.64 21.07
N GLU A 112 -6.39 -13.34 21.86
CA GLU A 112 -6.39 -13.27 23.32
C GLU A 112 -6.02 -11.87 23.87
N GLN A 113 -5.38 -11.04 23.04
CA GLN A 113 -5.04 -9.65 23.33
C GLN A 113 -5.92 -8.64 22.57
N ASN A 114 -7.02 -9.12 21.95
CA ASN A 114 -7.87 -8.34 21.05
C ASN A 114 -7.04 -7.56 20.01
N SER A 115 -6.15 -8.28 19.33
CA SER A 115 -5.21 -7.73 18.36
C SER A 115 -4.91 -8.69 17.21
N PRO A 116 -4.66 -8.20 15.99
CA PRO A 116 -4.11 -9.02 14.93
C PRO A 116 -2.67 -9.44 15.23
N ILE A 117 -2.16 -10.40 14.45
CA ILE A 117 -0.80 -10.91 14.58
C ILE A 117 0.13 -10.08 13.70
N TYR A 118 1.21 -9.57 14.29
CA TYR A 118 2.16 -8.67 13.63
C TYR A 118 3.59 -9.13 13.79
N ILE A 119 4.42 -8.84 12.79
CA ILE A 119 5.87 -8.92 12.87
C ILE A 119 6.37 -7.72 13.66
N SER A 120 6.80 -7.99 14.89
CA SER A 120 7.28 -6.97 15.84
C SER A 120 8.76 -6.65 15.67
N ARG A 121 9.55 -7.62 15.17
CA ARG A 121 10.99 -7.48 14.99
C ARG A 121 11.49 -8.38 13.87
N ILE A 122 12.41 -7.84 13.07
CA ILE A 122 13.28 -8.62 12.18
C ILE A 122 14.63 -8.78 12.88
N ILE A 123 15.16 -10.00 12.91
CA ILE A 123 16.45 -10.32 13.56
C ILE A 123 17.57 -9.95 12.58
N PRO A 124 18.46 -8.99 12.92
CA PRO A 124 19.57 -8.60 12.05
C PRO A 124 20.44 -9.79 11.69
N GLY A 125 20.76 -9.91 10.40
CA GLY A 125 21.52 -11.03 9.86
C GLY A 125 20.77 -12.35 9.81
N GLY A 126 19.51 -12.44 10.28
CA GLY A 126 18.68 -13.64 10.20
C GLY A 126 18.07 -13.88 8.82
N VAL A 127 17.35 -15.00 8.64
CA VAL A 127 16.76 -15.37 7.34
C VAL A 127 15.85 -14.29 6.76
N ALA A 128 14.91 -13.78 7.54
CA ALA A 128 13.99 -12.72 7.09
C ALA A 128 14.70 -11.41 6.71
N ASP A 129 15.77 -11.06 7.43
CA ASP A 129 16.58 -9.86 7.16
C ASP A 129 17.35 -10.01 5.84
N ARG A 130 18.07 -11.13 5.68
CA ARG A 130 18.82 -11.44 4.45
C ARG A 130 17.91 -11.56 3.22
N HIS A 131 16.66 -12.01 3.40
CA HIS A 131 15.69 -12.08 2.33
C HIS A 131 15.11 -10.70 1.96
N GLY A 132 14.98 -9.77 2.92
CA GLY A 132 14.48 -8.40 2.69
C GLY A 132 12.98 -8.27 2.37
N GLY A 133 12.27 -9.40 2.24
CA GLY A 133 10.84 -9.42 1.90
C GLY A 133 9.89 -9.10 3.06
N LEU A 134 10.35 -9.20 4.31
CA LEU A 134 9.58 -8.89 5.52
C LEU A 134 10.09 -7.61 6.19
N LYS A 135 9.18 -6.90 6.85
CA LYS A 135 9.48 -5.67 7.59
C LYS A 135 8.77 -5.68 8.94
N ARG A 136 9.37 -5.02 9.92
CA ARG A 136 8.65 -4.68 11.17
C ARG A 136 7.43 -3.84 10.81
N GLY A 137 6.26 -4.20 11.34
CA GLY A 137 4.99 -3.55 11.01
C GLY A 137 4.15 -4.30 9.97
N ASP A 138 4.63 -5.43 9.47
CA ASP A 138 3.80 -6.35 8.70
C ASP A 138 2.79 -7.09 9.59
N GLN A 139 1.50 -6.97 9.27
CA GLN A 139 0.46 -7.87 9.73
C GLN A 139 0.60 -9.22 9.02
N LEU A 140 0.60 -10.30 9.79
CA LEU A 140 0.55 -11.65 9.26
C LEU A 140 -0.91 -12.03 9.00
N LEU A 141 -1.23 -12.36 7.75
CA LEU A 141 -2.58 -12.73 7.31
C LEU A 141 -2.73 -14.24 7.16
N SER A 142 -1.71 -14.92 6.59
CA SER A 142 -1.72 -16.38 6.48
C SER A 142 -0.33 -17.00 6.49
N VAL A 143 -0.27 -18.28 6.85
CA VAL A 143 0.94 -19.12 6.85
C VAL A 143 0.62 -20.40 6.08
N ASN A 144 1.37 -20.67 5.02
CA ASN A 144 1.19 -21.83 4.12
C ASN A 144 -0.26 -22.00 3.63
N GLY A 145 -0.94 -20.89 3.37
CA GLY A 145 -2.34 -20.87 2.91
C GLY A 145 -3.39 -20.96 4.02
N VAL A 146 -2.99 -21.18 5.29
CA VAL A 146 -3.90 -21.16 6.44
C VAL A 146 -3.99 -19.73 6.98
N SER A 147 -5.19 -19.15 7.01
CA SER A 147 -5.42 -17.82 7.57
C SER A 147 -5.14 -17.80 9.08
N VAL A 148 -4.51 -16.73 9.55
CA VAL A 148 -4.27 -16.45 10.97
C VAL A 148 -4.99 -15.19 11.44
N GLU A 149 -5.87 -14.63 10.61
CA GLU A 149 -6.69 -13.47 10.97
C GLU A 149 -7.70 -13.84 12.04
N GLY A 150 -7.66 -13.14 13.17
CA GLY A 150 -8.56 -13.41 14.30
C GLY A 150 -8.21 -14.67 15.10
N GLU A 151 -7.03 -15.26 14.85
CA GLU A 151 -6.53 -16.43 15.59
C GLU A 151 -5.70 -16.02 16.82
N ASN A 152 -5.50 -16.98 17.72
CA ASN A 152 -4.64 -16.80 18.89
C ASN A 152 -3.16 -16.74 18.49
N HIS A 153 -2.35 -16.05 19.31
CA HIS A 153 -0.89 -15.99 19.11
C HIS A 153 -0.25 -17.37 18.92
N GLU A 154 -0.62 -18.31 19.79
CA GLU A 154 -0.09 -19.67 19.80
C GLU A 154 -0.34 -20.41 18.49
N LYS A 155 -1.49 -20.17 17.84
CA LYS A 155 -1.84 -20.85 16.60
C LYS A 155 -0.94 -20.44 15.44
N ALA A 156 -0.65 -19.13 15.32
CA ALA A 156 0.29 -18.67 14.30
C ALA A 156 1.71 -19.19 14.55
N VAL A 157 2.14 -19.21 15.82
CA VAL A 157 3.46 -19.76 16.19
C VAL A 157 3.55 -21.25 15.86
N GLU A 158 2.49 -22.02 16.12
CA GLU A 158 2.41 -23.44 15.76
C GLU A 158 2.57 -23.63 14.24
N LEU A 159 1.82 -22.89 13.43
CA LEU A 159 1.90 -22.97 11.96
C LEU A 159 3.31 -22.61 11.44
N LEU A 160 3.94 -21.59 12.00
CA LEU A 160 5.32 -21.18 11.65
C LEU A 160 6.39 -22.20 12.08
N LYS A 161 6.10 -23.00 13.12
CA LYS A 161 6.98 -24.08 13.59
C LYS A 161 6.80 -25.37 12.79
N GLN A 162 5.57 -25.68 12.36
CA GLN A 162 5.25 -26.86 11.57
C GLN A 162 5.71 -26.77 10.11
N ALA A 163 6.02 -25.56 9.61
CA ALA A 163 6.55 -25.37 8.26
C ALA A 163 7.90 -26.09 8.07
N VAL A 164 8.04 -26.84 6.97
CA VAL A 164 9.24 -27.60 6.60
C VAL A 164 9.71 -27.14 5.22
N GLY A 165 11.04 -26.97 5.05
CA GLY A 165 11.63 -26.55 3.79
C GLY A 165 11.47 -25.04 3.54
N SER A 166 10.27 -24.61 3.16
CA SER A 166 9.92 -23.19 3.00
C SER A 166 8.61 -22.85 3.70
N VAL A 167 8.43 -21.57 4.01
CA VAL A 167 7.18 -21.03 4.53
C VAL A 167 6.69 -19.92 3.62
N LYS A 168 5.45 -20.05 3.17
CA LYS A 168 4.76 -19.04 2.37
C LYS A 168 3.88 -18.20 3.28
N LEU A 169 4.22 -16.93 3.43
CA LEU A 169 3.50 -15.98 4.26
C LEU A 169 2.71 -15.03 3.38
N VAL A 170 1.49 -14.69 3.78
CA VAL A 170 0.78 -13.52 3.24
C VAL A 170 0.81 -12.44 4.30
N VAL A 171 1.36 -11.28 3.94
CA VAL A 171 1.58 -10.17 4.86
C VAL A 171 1.10 -8.85 4.28
N ARG A 172 0.72 -7.92 5.15
CA ARG A 172 0.32 -6.56 4.78
C ARG A 172 1.01 -5.57 5.73
N TYR A 173 1.66 -4.56 5.18
CA TYR A 173 2.37 -3.58 6.00
C TYR A 173 1.43 -2.50 6.51
N THR A 174 1.32 -2.43 7.82
CA THR A 174 0.47 -1.49 8.55
C THR A 174 1.21 -1.03 9.81
N PRO A 175 2.36 -0.33 9.67
CA PRO A 175 3.26 -0.02 10.79
C PRO A 175 2.60 0.87 11.85
N LYS A 176 1.71 1.78 11.45
CA LYS A 176 0.96 2.64 12.39
C LYS A 176 0.12 1.84 13.39
N VAL A 177 -0.50 0.74 12.93
CA VAL A 177 -1.29 -0.14 13.80
C VAL A 177 -0.41 -0.87 14.79
N LEU A 178 0.79 -1.31 14.36
CA LEU A 178 1.77 -1.90 15.28
C LEU A 178 2.20 -0.90 16.36
N GLU A 179 2.51 0.34 16.00
CA GLU A 179 2.89 1.40 16.94
C GLU A 179 1.77 1.68 17.97
N GLU A 180 0.52 1.77 17.51
CA GLU A 180 -0.65 1.91 18.38
C GLU A 180 -0.82 0.73 19.34
N MET A 181 -0.60 -0.50 18.86
CA MET A 181 -0.64 -1.71 19.67
C MET A 181 0.46 -1.73 20.74
N GLU A 182 1.70 -1.39 20.38
CA GLU A 182 2.83 -1.30 21.31
C GLU A 182 2.54 -0.26 22.41
N MET A 183 2.07 0.95 22.05
CA MET A 183 1.66 1.97 23.01
C MET A 183 0.56 1.49 23.96
N ARG A 184 -0.42 0.73 23.45
CA ARG A 184 -1.51 0.17 24.26
C ARG A 184 -0.99 -0.87 25.26
N PHE A 185 -0.09 -1.76 24.84
CA PHE A 185 0.49 -2.77 25.71
C PHE A 185 1.41 -2.17 26.77
N ASP A 186 2.17 -1.13 26.43
CA ASP A 186 3.03 -0.43 27.40
C ASP A 186 2.19 0.28 28.47
N LYS A 187 1.10 0.96 28.08
CA LYS A 187 0.16 1.57 29.05
C LYS A 187 -0.38 0.53 30.03
N GLN A 188 -0.87 -0.62 29.54
CA GLN A 188 -1.37 -1.69 30.41
C GLN A 188 -0.31 -2.23 31.38
N ARG A 189 0.94 -2.38 30.91
CA ARG A 189 2.07 -2.81 31.76
C ARG A 189 2.39 -1.80 32.86
N THR A 190 2.40 -0.50 32.54
CA THR A 190 2.66 0.55 33.54
C THR A 190 1.56 0.64 34.60
N THR A 191 0.29 0.48 34.22
CA THR A 191 -0.83 0.49 35.17
C THR A 191 -0.77 -0.68 36.14
N ARG A 192 -0.48 -1.89 35.65
CA ARG A 192 -0.33 -3.09 36.51
C ARG A 192 0.83 -2.96 37.49
N ARG A 193 1.95 -2.37 37.06
CA ARG A 193 3.10 -2.13 37.97
C ARG A 193 2.75 -1.17 39.10
N ARG A 194 1.95 -0.13 38.84
CA ARG A 194 1.53 0.83 39.88
C ARG A 194 0.56 0.23 40.89
N GLN A 195 -0.30 -0.70 40.48
CA GLN A 195 -1.22 -1.40 41.39
C GLN A 195 -0.52 -2.40 42.32
N ASN A 196 0.64 -2.93 41.94
CA ASN A 196 1.40 -3.87 42.77
C ASN A 196 2.30 -3.20 43.82
N TYR A 197 2.32 -1.86 43.90
CA TYR A 197 3.13 -1.08 44.84
C TYR A 197 2.29 -0.24 45.83
N ASN A 198 0.97 -0.42 45.85
CA ASN A 198 0.06 0.18 46.82
C ASN A 198 -0.52 -0.89 47.75
#